data_AF-A0A6L6J5N9-F1
#
_entry.id   AF-A0A6L6J5N9-F1
#
_cell.length_a   1.000
_cell.length_b   1.000
_cell.length_c   1.000
_cell.angle_alpha   90.00
_cell.angle_beta   90.00
_cell.angle_gamma   90.00
#
_symmetry.space_group_name_H-M   'P 1'
#
loop_
_entity.id
_entity.type
_entity.pdbx_description
1 polymer ?
#
loop_
_entity_poly.entity_id
_entity_poly.type
_entity_poly.pdbx_seq_one_letter_code
_entity_poly.pdbx_strand_id
1 'polypeptide(L)'
;MRYLLAYYSGTTSQWRCLDTNLLPQQIDRAEDLAAALENAPMIALSWMLERRPFGSYQATVDGKSDECVMVYELEPTAASPLGNGTDYVGPWLEMFMQTNEPIGTIALGAGKPISKEAAIGALAVSQHMV
;
A
#
# COMPACT_ATOMS: atom_id res chain seq x y z
N MET A 1 3.57 15.61 2.49
CA MET A 1 4.62 14.58 2.36
C MET A 1 4.15 13.50 1.40
N ARG A 2 5.04 12.60 0.96
CA ARG A 2 4.68 11.48 0.08
C ARG A 2 5.32 10.21 0.59
N TYR A 3 4.57 9.12 0.55
CA TYR A 3 5.01 7.84 1.07
C TYR A 3 4.78 6.73 0.05
N LEU A 4 5.65 5.72 0.08
CA LEU A 4 5.41 4.43 -0.54
C LEU A 4 5.01 3.46 0.56
N LEU A 5 3.85 2.84 0.39
CA LEU A 5 3.36 1.78 1.25
C LEU A 5 3.66 0.45 0.58
N ALA A 6 4.31 -0.48 1.28
CA ALA A 6 4.59 -1.82 0.77
C ALA A 6 3.96 -2.87 1.67
N TYR A 7 3.33 -3.87 1.06
CA TYR A 7 2.61 -4.95 1.73
C TYR A 7 2.83 -6.27 0.98
N TYR A 8 3.09 -7.35 1.70
CA TYR A 8 3.14 -8.68 1.11
C TYR A 8 1.74 -9.29 1.10
N SER A 9 1.14 -9.41 -0.07
CA SER A 9 -0.17 -10.04 -0.19
C SER A 9 -0.02 -11.55 -0.15
N GLY A 10 -0.51 -12.16 0.94
CA GLY A 10 -0.66 -13.61 1.02
C GLY A 10 -1.57 -14.17 -0.08
N THR A 11 -2.61 -13.42 -0.46
CA THR A 11 -3.55 -13.82 -1.53
C THR A 11 -2.87 -14.00 -2.88
N THR A 12 -1.92 -13.12 -3.24
CA THR A 12 -1.20 -13.23 -4.53
C THR A 12 0.22 -13.79 -4.38
N SER A 13 0.70 -14.03 -3.16
CA SER A 13 2.09 -14.39 -2.85
C SER A 13 3.11 -13.42 -3.48
N GLN A 14 2.82 -12.12 -3.41
CA GLN A 14 3.61 -11.07 -4.06
C GLN A 14 3.62 -9.80 -3.22
N TRP A 15 4.75 -9.08 -3.27
CA TRP A 15 4.83 -7.71 -2.79
C TRP A 15 3.99 -6.78 -3.65
N ARG A 16 3.25 -5.89 -2.98
CA ARG A 16 2.41 -4.87 -3.59
C ARG A 16 2.79 -3.54 -2.99
N CYS A 17 2.74 -2.47 -3.77
CA CYS A 17 2.95 -1.13 -3.25
C CYS A 17 1.86 -0.15 -3.67
N LEU A 18 1.71 0.90 -2.87
CA LEU A 18 0.80 2.01 -3.08
C LEU A 18 1.59 3.30 -2.84
N ASP A 19 1.59 4.18 -3.84
CA ASP A 19 2.07 5.54 -3.72
C ASP A 19 0.95 6.41 -3.17
N THR A 20 1.20 7.12 -2.07
CA THR A 20 0.16 7.94 -1.44
C THR A 20 -0.26 9.14 -2.26
N ASN A 21 0.47 9.48 -3.34
CA ASN A 21 0.02 10.49 -4.31
C ASN A 21 -1.24 10.04 -5.07
N LEU A 22 -1.60 8.75 -5.02
CA LEU A 22 -2.84 8.21 -5.56
C LEU A 22 -4.02 8.37 -4.59
N LEU A 23 -3.77 8.73 -3.32
CA LEU A 23 -4.84 8.94 -2.34
C LEU A 23 -5.46 10.34 -2.51
N PRO A 24 -6.78 10.49 -2.33
CA PRO A 24 -7.46 11.77 -2.49
C PRO A 24 -7.17 12.75 -1.36
N GLN A 25 -6.68 12.25 -0.22
CA GLN A 25 -6.33 13.04 0.96
C GLN A 25 -4.84 13.40 0.91
N GLN A 26 -4.52 14.67 1.13
CA GLN A 26 -3.15 15.10 1.39
C GLN A 26 -2.68 14.53 2.73
N ILE A 27 -1.49 13.93 2.72
CA ILE A 27 -0.89 13.33 3.92
C ILE A 27 0.32 14.17 4.32
N ASP A 28 0.22 14.83 5.46
CA ASP A 28 1.29 15.66 5.99
C ASP A 28 2.22 14.86 6.90
N ARG A 29 1.72 13.84 7.60
CA ARG A 29 2.48 13.01 8.55
C ARG A 29 2.18 11.52 8.39
N ALA A 30 3.12 10.67 8.77
CA ALA A 30 2.97 9.22 8.64
C ALA A 30 1.84 8.67 9.53
N GLU A 31 1.55 9.34 10.65
CA GLU A 31 0.46 9.01 11.57
C GLU A 31 -0.92 9.10 10.92
N ASP A 32 -1.07 9.91 9.88
CA ASP A 32 -2.35 10.12 9.17
C ASP A 32 -2.62 9.04 8.10
N LEU A 33 -1.64 8.17 7.81
CA LEU A 33 -1.70 7.19 6.72
C LEU A 33 -2.85 6.18 6.88
N ALA A 34 -3.03 5.65 8.09
CA ALA A 34 -4.10 4.67 8.35
C ALA A 34 -5.48 5.30 8.08
N ALA A 35 -5.72 6.51 8.59
CA ALA A 35 -6.96 7.24 8.35
C ALA A 35 -7.17 7.56 6.86
N ALA A 36 -6.11 7.96 6.15
CA ALA A 36 -6.18 8.21 4.71
C ALA A 36 -6.57 6.96 3.90
N LEU A 37 -6.07 5.79 4.29
CA LEU A 37 -6.45 4.50 3.69
C LEU A 37 -7.90 4.12 3.99
N GLU A 38 -8.36 4.34 5.23
CA GLU A 38 -9.74 4.11 5.64
C GLU A 38 -10.72 5.02 4.90
N ASN A 39 -10.32 6.27 4.62
CA ASN A 39 -11.08 7.23 3.82
C ASN A 39 -11.07 6.94 2.32
N ALA A 40 -10.19 6.05 1.85
CA ALA A 40 -10.06 5.64 0.46
C ALA A 40 -10.24 4.12 0.27
N PRO A 41 -11.39 3.55 0.71
CA PRO A 41 -11.54 2.10 0.85
C PRO A 41 -11.45 1.34 -0.47
N MET A 42 -11.81 1.96 -1.60
CA MET A 42 -11.67 1.34 -2.93
C MET A 42 -10.22 1.26 -3.38
N ILE A 43 -9.40 2.29 -3.09
CA ILE A 43 -7.97 2.27 -3.40
C ILE A 43 -7.27 1.24 -2.51
N ALA A 44 -7.55 1.26 -1.20
CA ALA A 44 -7.00 0.29 -0.26
C ALA A 44 -7.39 -1.15 -0.66
N LEU A 45 -8.63 -1.38 -1.08
CA LEU A 45 -9.10 -2.69 -1.54
C LEU A 45 -8.42 -3.14 -2.84
N SER A 46 -8.35 -2.28 -3.86
CA SER A 46 -7.67 -2.60 -5.13
C SER A 46 -6.16 -2.81 -4.94
N TRP A 47 -5.56 -2.09 -4.00
CA TRP A 47 -4.16 -2.28 -3.63
C TRP A 47 -3.95 -3.57 -2.85
N MET A 48 -4.64 -3.83 -1.74
CA MET A 48 -4.35 -5.00 -0.89
C MET A 48 -4.94 -6.30 -1.44
N LEU A 49 -5.97 -6.21 -2.28
CA LEU A 49 -6.84 -7.31 -2.69
C LEU A 49 -7.46 -8.08 -1.51
N GLU A 50 -7.55 -7.45 -0.34
CA GLU A 50 -8.08 -7.99 0.89
C GLU A 50 -8.69 -6.85 1.71
N ARG A 51 -9.71 -7.14 2.52
CA ARG A 51 -10.23 -6.17 3.50
C ARG A 51 -9.56 -6.43 4.84
N ARG A 52 -8.64 -5.54 5.21
CA ARG A 52 -7.95 -5.57 6.50
C ARG A 52 -8.16 -4.25 7.23
N PRO A 53 -8.44 -4.27 8.54
CA PRO A 53 -8.38 -3.06 9.34
C PRO A 53 -6.91 -2.63 9.51
N PHE A 54 -6.68 -1.33 9.44
CA PHE A 54 -5.36 -0.73 9.66
C PHE A 54 -5.20 -0.36 11.13
N GLY A 55 -4.08 -0.76 11.74
CA GLY A 55 -3.67 -0.28 13.04
C GLY A 55 -3.08 1.13 12.98
N SER A 56 -2.61 1.64 14.12
CA SER A 56 -1.87 2.89 14.15
C SER A 56 -0.48 2.73 13.55
N TYR A 57 0.03 3.81 12.96
CA TYR A 57 1.43 3.91 12.56
C TYR A 57 2.36 3.75 13.78
N GLN A 58 3.46 3.05 13.58
CA GLN A 58 4.55 2.92 14.54
C GLN A 58 5.87 3.28 13.84
N ALA A 59 6.54 4.32 14.33
CA ALA A 59 7.93 4.57 13.97
C ALA A 59 8.76 3.37 14.44
N THR A 60 9.61 2.86 13.55
CA THR A 60 10.36 1.59 13.63
C THR A 60 10.54 1.00 15.03
N VAL A 61 9.98 -0.20 15.24
CA VAL A 61 10.38 -1.16 16.29
C VAL A 61 10.59 -2.48 15.57
N ASP A 62 11.74 -3.11 15.77
CA ASP A 62 12.27 -4.31 15.09
C ASP A 62 11.30 -5.18 14.26
N GLY A 63 11.71 -5.47 13.03
CA GLY A 63 11.23 -6.61 12.24
C GLY A 63 10.41 -6.25 11.00
N LYS A 64 10.90 -6.67 9.82
CA LYS A 64 10.09 -6.79 8.61
C LYS A 64 9.12 -7.96 8.85
N SER A 65 7.90 -7.67 9.27
CA SER A 65 6.83 -8.68 9.39
C SER A 65 5.95 -8.67 8.15
N ASP A 66 5.61 -9.85 7.64
CA ASP A 66 4.65 -10.02 6.54
C ASP A 66 3.22 -9.58 6.93
N GLU A 67 2.99 -9.28 8.21
CA GLU A 67 1.70 -8.86 8.77
C GLU A 67 1.57 -7.34 8.94
N CYS A 68 2.46 -6.56 8.33
CA CYS A 68 2.39 -5.10 8.37
C CYS A 68 2.50 -4.47 6.98
N VAL A 69 2.04 -3.23 6.88
CA VAL A 69 2.41 -2.32 5.81
C VAL A 69 3.71 -1.63 6.23
N MET A 70 4.76 -1.75 5.41
CA MET A 70 5.97 -0.97 5.55
C MET A 70 5.76 0.41 4.95
N VAL A 71 6.19 1.45 5.66
CA VAL A 71 6.07 2.86 5.23
C VAL A 71 7.46 3.36 4.87
N TYR A 72 7.63 3.83 3.63
CA TYR A 72 8.84 4.49 3.18
C TYR A 72 8.51 5.95 2.82
N GLU A 73 9.39 6.87 3.16
CA GLU A 73 9.30 8.24 2.68
C GLU A 73 9.77 8.30 1.21
N LEU A 74 9.04 9.05 0.39
CA LEU A 74 9.42 9.32 -0.99
C LEU A 74 9.72 10.81 -1.16
N GLU A 75 10.69 11.10 -2.01
CA GLU A 75 10.92 12.45 -2.51
C GLU A 75 9.64 12.99 -3.17
N PRO A 76 9.09 14.13 -2.72
CA PRO A 76 7.79 14.63 -3.18
C PRO A 76 7.73 14.85 -4.70
N THR A 77 8.85 15.21 -5.31
CA THR A 77 8.99 15.55 -6.73
C THR A 77 9.40 14.36 -7.62
N ALA A 78 9.70 13.20 -7.04
CA ALA A 78 10.06 12.02 -7.83
C ALA A 78 8.87 11.56 -8.70
N ALA A 79 9.15 10.99 -9.87
CA ALA A 79 8.09 10.34 -10.65
C ALA A 79 7.46 9.20 -9.82
N SER A 80 6.14 8.99 -9.95
CA SER A 80 5.50 7.83 -9.33
C SER A 80 6.18 6.55 -9.82
N PRO A 81 6.70 5.71 -8.92
CA PRO A 81 7.27 4.44 -9.32
C PRO A 81 6.20 3.49 -9.89
N LEU A 82 4.92 3.77 -9.63
CA LEU A 82 3.76 3.02 -10.13
C LEU A 82 3.20 3.55 -11.47
N GLY A 83 3.82 4.57 -12.07
CA GLY A 83 3.28 5.21 -13.28
C GLY A 83 1.85 5.75 -13.08
N ASN A 84 0.97 5.53 -14.07
CA ASN A 84 -0.43 6.02 -14.08
C ASN A 84 -1.45 5.06 -13.44
N GLY A 85 -1.04 3.93 -12.87
CA GLY A 85 -1.96 3.09 -12.11
C GLY A 85 -1.73 1.59 -12.25
N THR A 86 -1.60 0.93 -11.09
CA THR A 86 -1.69 -0.52 -10.85
C THR A 86 -0.67 -1.44 -11.50
N ASP A 87 0.23 -0.92 -12.35
CA ASP A 87 1.24 -1.76 -12.99
C ASP A 87 2.17 -2.40 -11.96
N TYR A 88 2.33 -3.72 -12.11
CA TYR A 88 3.15 -4.56 -11.26
C TYR A 88 4.63 -4.18 -11.40
N VAL A 89 5.22 -3.66 -10.32
CA VAL A 89 6.64 -3.28 -10.25
C VAL A 89 7.41 -4.21 -9.32
N GLY A 90 7.10 -5.51 -9.31
CA GLY A 90 7.68 -6.49 -8.37
C GLY A 90 9.21 -6.42 -8.24
N PRO A 91 9.98 -6.52 -9.34
CA PRO A 91 11.45 -6.43 -9.28
C PRO A 91 11.97 -5.08 -8.81
N TRP A 92 11.30 -3.99 -9.17
CA TRP A 92 11.67 -2.65 -8.72
C TRP A 92 11.43 -2.48 -7.22
N LEU A 93 10.27 -2.92 -6.73
CA LEU A 93 9.89 -2.82 -5.33
C LEU A 93 10.84 -3.64 -4.46
N GLU A 94 11.20 -4.84 -4.89
CA GLU A 94 12.18 -5.68 -4.19
C GLU A 94 13.55 -4.98 -4.09
N MET A 95 14.04 -4.41 -5.20
CA MET A 95 15.30 -3.65 -5.20
C MET A 95 15.21 -2.41 -4.31
N PHE A 96 14.09 -1.67 -4.36
CA PHE A 96 13.84 -0.51 -3.52
C PHE A 96 13.86 -0.86 -2.03
N MET A 97 13.20 -1.95 -1.62
CA MET A 97 13.16 -2.40 -0.21
C MET A 97 14.49 -3.00 0.28
N GLN A 98 15.40 -3.35 -0.64
CA GLN A 98 16.77 -3.75 -0.31
C GLN A 98 17.69 -2.55 -0.06
N THR A 99 17.46 -1.44 -0.77
CA THR A 99 18.32 -0.25 -0.69
C THR A 99 17.79 0.85 0.23
N ASN A 100 16.56 0.73 0.71
CA ASN A 100 15.92 1.72 1.58
C ASN A 100 15.38 1.05 2.85
N GLU A 101 15.44 1.79 3.95
CA GLU A 101 14.84 1.38 5.22
C GLU A 101 13.45 2.01 5.37
N PRO A 102 12.44 1.25 5.84
CA PRO A 102 11.15 1.83 6.15
C PRO A 102 11.29 2.77 7.36
N ILE A 103 10.59 3.90 7.32
CA ILE A 103 10.53 4.87 8.43
C ILE A 103 9.60 4.40 9.57
N GLY A 104 8.75 3.41 9.27
CA GLY A 104 7.86 2.79 10.23
C GLY A 104 6.93 1.77 9.59
N THR A 105 5.97 1.29 10.38
CA THR A 105 5.02 0.27 9.97
C THR A 105 3.60 0.63 10.37
N ILE A 106 2.62 0.08 9.66
CA ILE A 106 1.21 0.08 10.05
C ILE A 106 0.80 -1.38 10.22
N ALA A 107 0.43 -1.77 11.44
CA ALA A 107 -0.01 -3.12 11.72
C ALA A 107 -1.30 -3.44 10.94
N LEU A 108 -1.43 -4.66 10.44
CA LEU A 108 -2.67 -5.13 9.83
C LEU A 108 -3.38 -6.05 10.82
N GLY A 109 -4.65 -5.74 11.12
CA GLY A 109 -5.46 -6.68 11.87
C GLY A 109 -5.86 -7.89 11.02
N ALA A 110 -6.45 -8.90 11.67
CA ALA A 110 -6.91 -10.11 11.01
C ALA A 110 -7.84 -9.77 9.83
N GLY A 111 -7.37 -10.07 8.63
CA GLY A 111 -8.09 -9.81 7.39
C GLY A 111 -9.23 -10.79 7.17
N LYS A 112 -10.26 -10.35 6.44
CA LYS A 112 -11.14 -11.28 5.72
C LYS A 112 -10.71 -11.26 4.26
N PRO A 113 -10.17 -12.38 3.71
CA PRO A 113 -9.88 -12.45 2.30
C PRO A 113 -11.18 -12.21 1.51
N ILE A 114 -11.10 -11.41 0.47
CA ILE A 114 -12.20 -11.30 -0.50
C ILE A 114 -12.07 -12.46 -1.49
N SER A 115 -13.18 -12.92 -2.06
CA SER A 115 -13.11 -13.98 -3.07
C SER A 115 -12.29 -13.50 -4.28
N LYS A 116 -11.63 -14.44 -4.96
CA LYS A 116 -10.81 -14.16 -6.15
C LYS A 116 -11.62 -13.41 -7.22
N GLU A 117 -12.91 -13.73 -7.34
CA GLU A 117 -13.85 -13.09 -8.26
C GLU A 117 -14.11 -11.62 -7.88
N ALA A 118 -14.20 -11.32 -6.58
CA ALA A 118 -14.32 -9.94 -6.10
C ALA A 118 -13.03 -9.15 -6.28
N ALA A 119 -11.86 -9.80 -6.13
CA ALA A 119 -10.56 -9.20 -6.39
C ALA A 119 -10.39 -8.85 -7.89
N ILE A 120 -10.78 -9.77 -8.79
CA ILE A 120 -10.79 -9.53 -10.24
C ILE A 120 -11.78 -8.42 -10.60
N GLY A 121 -12.97 -8.41 -10.01
CA GLY A 121 -13.96 -7.34 -10.21
C GLY A 121 -13.45 -5.97 -9.79
N ALA A 122 -12.77 -5.86 -8.65
CA ALA A 122 -12.16 -4.61 -8.19
C ALA A 122 -11.10 -4.07 -9.16
N LEU A 123 -10.30 -4.96 -9.75
CA LEU A 123 -9.30 -4.60 -10.76
C LEU A 123 -9.94 -4.17 -12.10
N ALA A 124 -11.06 -4.80 -12.49
CA ALA A 124 -11.76 -4.48 -13.75
C ALA A 124 -12.53 -3.14 -13.71
N VAL A 125 -13.03 -2.74 -12.53
CA VAL A 125 -13.73 -1.45 -12.35
C VAL A 125 -12.76 -0.26 -12.45
N SER A 126 -11.51 -0.43 -12.02
CA SER A 126 -10.47 0.60 -12.18
C SER A 126 -10.10 0.89 -13.65
N GLN A 127 -10.43 -0.01 -14.59
CA GLN A 127 -10.15 0.19 -16.02
C GLN A 127 -11.27 0.91 -16.80
N HIS A 128 -12.47 1.08 -16.21
CA HIS A 128 -13.63 1.67 -16.89
C HIS A 128 -13.92 3.13 -16.52
N MET A 129 -13.00 3.80 -15.81
CA MET A 129 -13.10 5.24 -15.49
C MET A 129 -12.16 6.12 -16.34
N VAL A 130 -11.83 5.68 -17.56
CA VAL A 130 -11.12 6.48 -18.57
C VAL A 130 -12.07 6.89 -19.69
#